data_AF-A0A0C2CZX7-F1
#
_entry.id   AF-A0A0C2CZX7-F1
#
_cell.length_a   1.000
_cell.length_b   1.000
_cell.length_c   1.000
_cell.angle_alpha   90.00
_cell.angle_beta   90.00
_cell.angle_gamma   90.00
#
_symmetry.space_group_name_H-M   'P 1'
#
loop_
_entity.id
_entity.type
_entity.pdbx_description
1 polymer ?
#
loop_
_entity_poly.entity_id
_entity_poly.type
_entity_poly.pdbx_seq_one_letter_code
_entity_poly.pdbx_strand_id
1 'polypeptide(L)'
;MGLTPDRVSLLAHLERGRVGALALAAMQRNGWTRARALAALDAEVDELAVCVLVTRLNDPVAEIATEADRLLHGKRGSEWLVALIAALPLIETTSDTVRASRSELAGQVQALLRDHPRRAWTALARATKAVDADVRAAAIVRLARNFPEREEARRALESGLVDLDPRVRRGVAELIASGQLPKDLADTLLSRLELDRSPAIRLLGLRWRRKQADAEALLRACFDRNASLRHYARRYSRGVGVTTDYRSLALERLASMHRTELVGALATLSDVGRAEDCKQIEPLTQHPSRQVRDEARRTLALLRASR
;
A
#
# COMPACT_ATOMS: atom_id res chain seq x y z
N MET A 1 38.47 13.98 15.71
CA MET A 1 37.90 15.34 15.59
C MET A 1 36.54 15.25 14.92
N GLY A 2 35.47 15.68 15.57
CA GLY A 2 34.12 15.68 14.98
C GLY A 2 33.93 16.80 13.96
N LEU A 3 32.90 16.69 13.13
CA LEU A 3 32.45 17.78 12.26
C LEU A 3 31.86 18.89 13.15
N THR A 4 32.42 20.10 13.07
CA THR A 4 31.96 21.28 13.81
C THR A 4 31.09 22.17 12.92
N PRO A 5 30.27 23.07 13.48
CA PRO A 5 29.45 23.99 12.69
C PRO A 5 30.25 24.79 11.66
N ASP A 6 31.44 25.28 12.03
CA ASP A 6 32.30 26.08 11.14
C ASP A 6 32.88 25.26 9.98
N ARG A 7 33.04 23.94 10.18
CA ARG A 7 33.54 23.03 9.15
C ARG A 7 32.47 22.59 8.16
N VAL A 8 31.18 22.86 8.43
CA VAL A 8 30.10 22.55 7.48
C VAL A 8 30.27 23.35 6.19
N SER A 9 30.74 24.60 6.26
CA SER A 9 31.01 25.42 5.07
C SER A 9 32.03 24.78 4.14
N LEU A 10 33.00 24.02 4.65
CA LEU A 10 33.96 23.28 3.83
C LEU A 10 33.28 22.19 2.99
N LEU A 11 32.20 21.58 3.52
CA LEU A 11 31.44 20.56 2.79
C LEU A 11 30.62 21.18 1.65
N ALA A 12 30.15 22.40 1.81
CA ALA A 12 29.40 23.13 0.78
C ALA A 12 30.26 23.45 -0.47
N HIS A 13 31.59 23.42 -0.33
CA HIS A 13 32.52 23.66 -1.44
C HIS A 13 32.97 22.38 -2.17
N LEU A 14 32.47 21.20 -1.77
CA LEU A 14 32.78 19.96 -2.48
C LEU A 14 32.18 19.98 -3.88
N GLU A 15 32.98 19.64 -4.90
CA GLU A 15 32.49 19.54 -6.29
C GLU A 15 31.63 18.29 -6.52
N ARG A 16 31.93 17.20 -5.80
CA ARG A 16 31.20 15.93 -5.89
C ARG A 16 30.78 15.47 -4.50
N GLY A 17 29.60 14.88 -4.40
CA GLY A 17 29.08 14.34 -3.14
C GLY A 17 28.71 15.42 -2.11
N ARG A 18 28.63 16.70 -2.50
CA ARG A 18 28.26 17.82 -1.63
C ARG A 18 26.98 17.55 -0.83
N VAL A 19 25.89 17.22 -1.52
CA VAL A 19 24.60 16.94 -0.87
C VAL A 19 24.71 15.76 0.09
N GLY A 20 25.44 14.71 -0.27
CA GLY A 20 25.69 13.57 0.61
C GLY A 20 26.50 13.94 1.86
N ALA A 21 27.53 14.77 1.72
CA ALA A 21 28.32 15.25 2.86
C ALA A 21 27.50 16.16 3.78
N LEU A 22 26.69 17.05 3.21
CA LEU A 22 25.76 17.90 3.96
C LEU A 22 24.67 17.06 4.64
N ALA A 23 24.17 16.00 4.00
CA ALA A 23 23.25 15.06 4.62
C ALA A 23 23.87 14.40 5.87
N LEU A 24 25.13 13.95 5.79
CA LEU A 24 25.85 13.40 6.94
C LEU A 24 26.05 14.44 8.05
N ALA A 25 26.27 15.70 7.70
CA ALA A 25 26.36 16.81 8.64
C ALA A 25 25.01 17.09 9.34
N ALA A 26 23.91 17.01 8.58
CA ALA A 26 22.55 17.15 9.07
C ALA A 26 22.11 16.01 10.01
N MET A 27 22.84 14.89 10.05
CA MET A 27 22.58 13.77 10.97
C MET A 27 23.47 13.78 12.22
N GLN A 28 24.33 14.78 12.40
CA GLN A 28 25.22 14.86 13.56
C GLN A 28 24.45 15.11 14.87
N ARG A 29 25.04 14.70 16.00
CA ARG A 29 24.45 14.92 17.33
C ARG A 29 24.34 16.41 17.71
N ASN A 30 25.30 17.22 17.25
CA ASN A 30 25.35 18.65 17.55
C ASN A 30 24.28 19.42 16.73
N GLY A 31 23.34 20.06 17.44
CA GLY A 31 22.24 20.81 16.80
C GLY A 31 22.70 21.95 15.90
N TRP A 32 23.73 22.70 16.29
CA TRP A 32 24.31 23.78 15.46
C TRP A 32 24.88 23.26 14.15
N THR A 33 25.52 22.10 14.18
CA THR A 33 26.05 21.44 12.97
C THR A 33 24.90 21.04 12.06
N ARG A 34 23.81 20.50 12.62
CA ARG A 34 22.60 20.20 11.84
C ARG A 34 22.01 21.48 11.23
N ALA A 35 21.81 22.54 12.02
CA ALA A 35 21.25 23.80 11.53
C ALA A 35 22.05 24.37 10.34
N ARG A 36 23.38 24.41 10.45
CA ARG A 36 24.24 24.87 9.35
C ARG A 36 24.15 23.98 8.12
N ALA A 37 24.02 22.67 8.30
CA ALA A 37 23.84 21.75 7.20
C ALA A 37 22.49 21.95 6.49
N LEU A 38 21.40 22.18 7.24
CA LEU A 38 20.09 22.46 6.64
C LEU A 38 20.09 23.75 5.83
N ALA A 39 20.68 24.82 6.37
CA ALA A 39 20.82 26.07 5.63
C ALA A 39 21.60 25.89 4.33
N ALA A 40 22.68 25.10 4.35
CA ALA A 40 23.46 24.80 3.15
C ALA A 40 22.68 23.92 2.13
N LEU A 41 21.80 23.04 2.60
CA LEU A 41 20.95 22.20 1.75
C LEU A 41 19.80 22.97 1.10
N ASP A 42 19.46 24.17 1.56
CA ASP A 42 18.31 24.91 1.03
C ASP A 42 18.44 25.21 -0.46
N ALA A 43 19.65 25.56 -0.90
CA ALA A 43 19.96 25.92 -2.29
C ALA A 43 20.00 24.70 -3.24
N GLU A 44 19.94 23.48 -2.73
CA GLU A 44 20.13 22.26 -3.51
C GLU A 44 18.79 21.70 -3.99
N VAL A 45 18.49 21.83 -5.29
CA VAL A 45 17.35 21.15 -5.94
C VAL A 45 17.69 19.68 -6.15
N ASP A 46 17.64 18.91 -5.07
CA ASP A 46 18.09 17.52 -5.02
C ASP A 46 17.16 16.64 -4.16
N GLU A 47 16.95 15.39 -4.59
CA GLU A 47 16.08 14.41 -3.91
C GLU A 47 16.56 14.12 -2.48
N LEU A 48 17.87 13.93 -2.28
CA LEU A 48 18.45 13.67 -0.96
C LEU A 48 18.36 14.90 -0.06
N ALA A 49 18.57 16.09 -0.61
CA ALA A 49 18.42 17.34 0.15
C ALA A 49 16.98 17.47 0.72
N VAL A 50 15.97 17.23 -0.10
CA VAL A 50 14.57 17.20 0.34
C VAL A 50 14.33 16.12 1.38
N CYS A 51 14.79 14.89 1.16
CA CYS A 51 14.64 13.80 2.13
C CYS A 51 15.26 14.12 3.49
N VAL A 52 16.43 14.77 3.51
CA VAL A 52 17.08 15.22 4.75
C VAL A 52 16.21 16.24 5.48
N LEU A 53 15.72 17.26 4.77
CA LEU A 53 14.85 18.28 5.34
C LEU A 53 13.56 17.65 5.91
N VAL A 54 12.90 16.78 5.16
CA VAL A 54 11.68 16.07 5.63
C VAL A 54 11.99 15.27 6.89
N THR A 55 13.11 14.54 6.92
CA THR A 55 13.52 13.78 8.12
C THR A 55 13.71 14.71 9.34
N ARG A 56 14.15 15.95 9.12
CA ARG A 56 14.37 16.93 10.19
C ARG A 56 13.09 17.58 10.70
N LEU A 57 11.94 17.42 10.05
CA LEU A 57 10.65 17.80 10.64
C LEU A 57 10.37 17.09 11.97
N ASN A 58 10.97 15.91 12.19
CA ASN A 58 10.86 15.14 13.44
C ASN A 58 12.12 15.25 14.33
N ASP A 59 12.95 16.28 14.17
CA ASP A 59 14.15 16.48 14.99
C ASP A 59 13.79 16.61 16.49
N PRO A 60 14.60 16.06 17.41
CA PRO A 60 14.37 16.23 18.85
C PRO A 60 14.55 17.68 19.33
N VAL A 61 15.27 18.52 18.58
CA VAL A 61 15.46 19.94 18.89
C VAL A 61 14.45 20.74 18.08
N ALA A 62 13.55 21.45 18.76
CA ALA A 62 12.42 22.13 18.15
C ALA A 62 12.85 23.17 17.10
N GLU A 63 13.93 23.90 17.37
CA GLU A 63 14.50 24.91 16.48
C GLU A 63 14.97 24.31 15.16
N ILE A 64 15.49 23.08 15.18
CA ILE A 64 15.91 22.37 13.96
C ILE A 64 14.71 21.91 13.16
N ALA A 65 13.67 21.42 13.84
CA ALA A 65 12.42 21.04 13.18
C ALA A 65 11.72 22.25 12.55
N THR A 66 11.64 23.37 13.26
CA THR A 66 11.09 24.63 12.74
C THR A 66 11.90 25.15 11.56
N GLU A 67 13.22 25.06 11.61
CA GLU A 67 14.05 25.49 10.48
C GLU A 67 13.85 24.58 9.26
N ALA A 68 13.85 23.26 9.44
CA ALA A 68 13.55 22.32 8.35
C ALA A 68 12.18 22.60 7.71
N ASP A 69 11.18 22.87 8.54
CA ASP A 69 9.83 23.21 8.10
C ASP A 69 9.81 24.51 7.30
N ARG A 70 10.46 25.56 7.80
CA ARG A 70 10.61 26.86 7.10
C ARG A 70 11.26 26.67 5.72
N LEU A 71 12.32 25.87 5.64
CA LEU A 71 13.05 25.60 4.40
C LEU A 71 12.17 24.85 3.40
N LEU A 72 11.42 23.84 3.84
CA LEU A 72 10.48 23.11 2.99
C LEU A 72 9.33 23.99 2.50
N HIS A 73 8.82 24.88 3.36
CA HIS A 73 7.79 25.87 2.99
C HIS A 73 8.26 26.90 1.96
N GLY A 74 9.58 27.12 1.86
CA GLY A 74 10.19 27.94 0.80
C GLY A 74 10.19 27.26 -0.58
N LYS A 75 10.06 25.92 -0.65
CA LYS A 75 10.13 25.13 -1.88
C LYS A 75 8.80 25.10 -2.62
N ARG A 76 8.42 26.25 -3.17
CA ARG A 76 7.12 26.49 -3.85
C ARG A 76 7.21 26.46 -5.38
N GLY A 77 8.42 26.43 -5.93
CA GLY A 77 8.61 26.38 -7.37
C GLY A 77 8.44 24.97 -7.93
N SER A 78 8.00 24.89 -9.18
CA SER A 78 7.79 23.61 -9.88
C SER A 78 9.08 22.83 -10.16
N GLU A 79 10.26 23.45 -10.03
CA GLU A 79 11.57 22.79 -10.06
C GLU A 79 11.75 21.77 -8.92
N TRP A 80 11.04 21.95 -7.80
CA TRP A 80 11.10 21.05 -6.65
C TRP A 80 10.23 19.80 -6.78
N LEU A 81 9.34 19.74 -7.77
CA LEU A 81 8.36 18.66 -7.90
C LEU A 81 8.99 17.28 -7.94
N VAL A 82 10.09 17.10 -8.68
CA VAL A 82 10.74 15.79 -8.81
C VAL A 82 11.28 15.33 -7.45
N ALA A 83 11.99 16.22 -6.74
CA ALA A 83 12.54 15.93 -5.43
C ALA A 83 11.46 15.68 -4.37
N LEU A 84 10.40 16.49 -4.36
CA LEU A 84 9.25 16.32 -3.46
C LEU A 84 8.47 15.02 -3.75
N ILE A 85 8.32 14.65 -5.02
CA ILE A 85 7.66 13.39 -5.42
C ILE A 85 8.49 12.18 -4.98
N ALA A 86 9.81 12.22 -5.16
CA ALA A 86 10.71 11.16 -4.66
C ALA A 86 10.62 11.01 -3.14
N ALA A 87 10.40 12.11 -2.42
CA ALA A 87 10.26 12.13 -0.97
C ALA A 87 8.83 11.85 -0.46
N LEU A 88 7.83 11.65 -1.33
CA LEU A 88 6.41 11.48 -0.92
C LEU A 88 6.21 10.41 0.18
N PRO A 89 6.78 9.20 0.10
CA PRO A 89 6.61 8.20 1.15
C PRO A 89 7.13 8.68 2.50
N LEU A 90 8.26 9.41 2.50
CA LEU A 90 8.83 9.98 3.70
C LEU A 90 7.99 11.14 4.24
N ILE A 91 7.44 11.97 3.36
CA ILE A 91 6.54 13.07 3.74
C ILE A 91 5.30 12.50 4.42
N GLU A 92 4.65 11.50 3.82
CA GLU A 92 3.44 10.88 4.37
C GLU A 92 3.70 10.23 5.73
N THR A 93 4.77 9.45 5.86
CA THR A 93 5.13 8.80 7.13
C THR A 93 5.59 9.79 8.21
N THR A 94 6.27 10.87 7.83
CA THR A 94 6.74 11.88 8.79
C THR A 94 5.59 12.72 9.31
N SER A 95 4.63 13.10 8.45
CA SER A 95 3.44 13.86 8.84
C SER A 95 2.58 13.16 9.92
N ASP A 96 2.64 11.83 10.01
CA ASP A 96 1.94 11.05 11.04
C ASP A 96 2.63 11.09 12.43
N THR A 97 3.84 11.65 12.52
CA THR A 97 4.56 11.75 13.80
C THR A 97 4.07 12.93 14.64
N VAL A 98 4.04 12.77 15.96
CA VAL A 98 3.56 13.82 16.89
C VAL A 98 4.31 15.15 16.69
N ARG A 99 5.63 15.10 16.46
CA ARG A 99 6.47 16.31 16.33
C ARG A 99 6.28 17.02 15.00
N ALA A 100 6.07 16.28 13.92
CA ALA A 100 5.89 16.86 12.58
C ALA A 100 4.42 17.07 12.20
N SER A 101 3.46 16.69 13.06
CA SER A 101 2.02 16.82 12.78
C SER A 101 1.54 18.25 12.51
N ARG A 102 2.33 19.26 12.92
CA ARG A 102 2.05 20.69 12.67
C ARG A 102 2.54 21.20 11.32
N SER A 103 3.40 20.45 10.62
CA SER A 103 3.91 20.86 9.32
C SER A 103 2.82 20.72 8.26
N GLU A 104 2.61 21.76 7.45
CA GLU A 104 1.65 21.76 6.35
C GLU A 104 2.23 21.21 5.03
N LEU A 105 3.44 20.63 5.06
CA LEU A 105 4.16 20.18 3.86
C LEU A 105 3.34 19.28 2.94
N ALA A 106 2.59 18.32 3.49
CA ALA A 106 1.75 17.44 2.68
C ALA A 106 0.68 18.23 1.90
N GLY A 107 0.11 19.26 2.52
CA GLY A 107 -0.82 20.20 1.89
C GLY A 107 -0.14 21.08 0.84
N GLN A 108 1.07 21.58 1.12
CA GLN A 108 1.87 22.35 0.16
C GLN A 108 2.24 21.53 -1.07
N VAL A 109 2.72 20.30 -0.92
CA VAL A 109 3.02 19.41 -2.05
C VAL A 109 1.76 19.17 -2.86
N GLN A 110 0.63 18.95 -2.20
CA GLN A 110 -0.65 18.78 -2.88
C GLN A 110 -1.11 20.05 -3.62
N ALA A 111 -0.81 21.25 -3.11
CA ALA A 111 -1.03 22.50 -3.83
C ALA A 111 -0.12 22.60 -5.05
N LEU A 112 1.17 22.31 -4.90
CA LEU A 112 2.14 22.35 -6.00
C LEU A 112 1.77 21.41 -7.17
N LEU A 113 1.25 20.22 -6.85
CA LEU A 113 0.75 19.27 -7.85
C LEU A 113 -0.43 19.86 -8.64
N ARG A 114 -1.32 20.61 -7.99
CA ARG A 114 -2.48 21.26 -8.64
C ARG A 114 -2.08 22.51 -9.43
N ASP A 115 -1.18 23.32 -8.89
CA ASP A 115 -0.79 24.61 -9.49
C ASP A 115 0.11 24.42 -10.72
N HIS A 116 0.79 23.27 -10.83
CA HIS A 116 1.67 22.94 -11.95
C HIS A 116 1.31 21.59 -12.59
N PRO A 117 0.08 21.42 -13.12
CA PRO A 117 -0.46 20.11 -13.48
C PRO A 117 0.36 19.41 -14.58
N ARG A 118 0.92 20.16 -15.54
CA ARG A 118 1.77 19.59 -16.60
C ARG A 118 3.08 19.03 -16.06
N ARG A 119 3.79 19.77 -15.20
CA ARG A 119 5.05 19.31 -14.59
C ARG A 119 4.80 18.20 -13.57
N ALA A 120 3.74 18.33 -12.78
CA ALA A 120 3.29 17.32 -11.83
C ALA A 120 3.01 15.99 -12.51
N TRP A 121 2.25 16.03 -13.61
CA TRP A 121 2.00 14.87 -14.47
C TRP A 121 3.30 14.20 -14.92
N THR A 122 4.20 14.95 -15.56
CA THR A 122 5.46 14.39 -16.08
C THR A 122 6.30 13.75 -14.98
N ALA A 123 6.41 14.41 -13.83
CA ALA A 123 7.18 13.91 -12.70
C ALA A 123 6.55 12.66 -12.07
N LEU A 124 5.24 12.65 -11.83
CA LEU A 124 4.51 11.49 -11.29
C LEU A 124 4.54 10.30 -12.26
N ALA A 125 4.29 10.54 -13.54
CA ALA A 125 4.32 9.50 -14.58
C ALA A 125 5.70 8.82 -14.64
N ARG A 126 6.79 9.59 -14.52
CA ARG A 126 8.15 9.04 -14.39
C ARG A 126 8.31 8.24 -13.09
N ALA A 127 7.85 8.77 -11.96
CA ALA A 127 8.00 8.15 -10.65
C ALA A 127 7.20 6.83 -10.51
N THR A 128 6.16 6.59 -11.32
CA THR A 128 5.49 5.27 -11.38
C THR A 128 6.43 4.13 -11.80
N LYS A 129 7.60 4.45 -12.35
CA LYS A 129 8.64 3.50 -12.77
C LYS A 129 9.89 3.55 -11.88
N ALA A 130 9.80 4.19 -10.71
CA ALA A 130 10.91 4.26 -9.76
C ALA A 130 11.37 2.86 -9.32
N VAL A 131 12.65 2.71 -8.96
CA VAL A 131 13.16 1.44 -8.42
C VAL A 131 12.57 1.17 -7.04
N ASP A 132 12.40 2.22 -6.24
CA ASP A 132 11.79 2.14 -4.92
C ASP A 132 10.27 1.91 -5.02
N ALA A 133 9.80 0.88 -4.30
CA ALA A 133 8.41 0.45 -4.33
C ALA A 133 7.46 1.46 -3.67
N ASP A 134 7.90 2.12 -2.60
CA ASP A 134 7.06 3.07 -1.88
C ASP A 134 6.89 4.35 -2.72
N VAL A 135 7.96 4.79 -3.41
CA VAL A 135 7.88 5.90 -4.38
C VAL A 135 6.95 5.55 -5.54
N ARG A 136 7.07 4.34 -6.14
CA ARG A 136 6.14 3.89 -7.19
C ARG A 136 4.70 3.92 -6.71
N ALA A 137 4.42 3.37 -5.53
CA ALA A 137 3.09 3.30 -4.95
C ALA A 137 2.50 4.71 -4.75
N ALA A 138 3.26 5.60 -4.11
CA ALA A 138 2.85 6.99 -3.89
C ALA A 138 2.60 7.72 -5.22
N ALA A 139 3.49 7.53 -6.20
CA ALA A 139 3.34 8.15 -7.52
C ALA A 139 2.08 7.69 -8.26
N ILE A 140 1.80 6.38 -8.28
CA ILE A 140 0.57 5.83 -8.90
C ILE A 140 -0.67 6.40 -8.21
N VAL A 141 -0.68 6.40 -6.87
CA VAL A 141 -1.80 6.91 -6.08
C VAL A 141 -2.05 8.39 -6.36
N ARG A 142 -0.99 9.22 -6.37
CA ARG A 142 -1.11 10.66 -6.64
C ARG A 142 -1.48 10.93 -8.09
N LEU A 143 -0.96 10.17 -9.06
CA LEU A 143 -1.32 10.28 -10.47
C LEU A 143 -2.82 10.04 -10.66
N ALA A 144 -3.35 8.95 -10.09
CA ALA A 144 -4.77 8.59 -10.20
C ALA A 144 -5.70 9.55 -9.45
N ARG A 145 -5.29 10.11 -8.31
CA ARG A 145 -6.10 11.10 -7.59
C ARG A 145 -6.17 12.45 -8.27
N ASN A 146 -5.06 12.90 -8.87
CA ASN A 146 -4.97 14.25 -9.44
C ASN A 146 -5.38 14.30 -10.92
N PHE A 147 -5.27 13.17 -11.64
CA PHE A 147 -5.56 13.07 -13.07
C PHE A 147 -6.38 11.82 -13.41
N PRO A 148 -7.52 11.56 -12.73
CA PRO A 148 -8.31 10.34 -12.89
C PRO A 148 -8.87 10.15 -14.31
N GLU A 149 -9.03 11.24 -15.06
CA GLU A 149 -9.55 11.25 -16.44
C GLU A 149 -8.51 10.81 -17.48
N ARG A 150 -7.23 10.69 -17.09
CA ARG A 150 -6.15 10.32 -18.00
C ARG A 150 -6.05 8.82 -18.14
N GLU A 151 -5.99 8.35 -19.39
CA GLU A 151 -5.81 6.94 -19.71
C GLU A 151 -4.52 6.36 -19.10
N GLU A 152 -3.44 7.13 -19.01
CA GLU A 152 -2.21 6.65 -18.40
C GLU A 152 -2.30 6.55 -16.87
N ALA A 153 -3.21 7.30 -16.22
CA ALA A 153 -3.50 7.09 -14.80
C ALA A 153 -4.22 5.76 -14.58
N ARG A 154 -5.17 5.40 -15.45
CA ARG A 154 -5.79 4.07 -15.48
C ARG A 154 -4.74 2.98 -15.69
N ARG A 155 -3.86 3.12 -16.69
CA ARG A 155 -2.79 2.14 -16.96
C ARG A 155 -1.82 2.00 -15.77
N ALA A 156 -1.53 3.10 -15.08
CA ALA A 156 -0.69 3.07 -13.88
C ALA A 156 -1.35 2.28 -12.74
N LEU A 157 -2.67 2.42 -12.53
CA LEU A 157 -3.42 1.59 -11.58
C LEU A 157 -3.41 0.11 -11.97
N GLU A 158 -3.69 -0.19 -13.24
CA GLU A 158 -3.68 -1.58 -13.75
C GLU A 158 -2.30 -2.23 -13.59
N SER A 159 -1.23 -1.52 -13.94
CA SER A 159 0.16 -1.96 -13.73
C SER A 159 0.47 -2.13 -12.24
N GLY A 160 0.03 -1.19 -11.41
CA GLY A 160 0.25 -1.22 -9.97
C GLY A 160 -0.42 -2.41 -9.28
N LEU A 161 -1.57 -2.88 -9.78
CA LEU A 161 -2.27 -4.07 -9.28
C LEU A 161 -1.58 -5.40 -9.64
N VAL A 162 -0.62 -5.39 -10.57
CA VAL A 162 0.17 -6.57 -10.94
C VAL A 162 1.65 -6.42 -10.60
N ASP A 163 2.04 -5.35 -9.89
CA ASP A 163 3.43 -5.11 -9.47
C ASP A 163 3.95 -6.29 -8.62
N LEU A 164 5.23 -6.59 -8.79
CA LEU A 164 5.90 -7.67 -8.07
C LEU A 164 5.96 -7.38 -6.57
N ASP A 165 6.11 -6.11 -6.17
CA ASP A 165 6.15 -5.71 -4.77
C ASP A 165 4.72 -5.64 -4.19
N PRO A 166 4.42 -6.39 -3.11
CA PRO A 166 3.11 -6.34 -2.46
C PRO A 166 2.74 -4.97 -1.88
N ARG A 167 3.70 -4.09 -1.57
CA ARG A 167 3.43 -2.74 -1.07
C ARG A 167 2.80 -1.86 -2.14
N VAL A 168 3.28 -1.94 -3.39
CA VAL A 168 2.68 -1.22 -4.52
C VAL A 168 1.25 -1.69 -4.75
N ARG A 169 1.03 -3.01 -4.88
CA ARG A 169 -0.32 -3.56 -5.07
C ARG A 169 -1.25 -3.15 -3.95
N ARG A 170 -0.76 -3.13 -2.70
CA ARG A 170 -1.54 -2.71 -1.54
C ARG A 170 -1.90 -1.24 -1.58
N GLY A 171 -0.96 -0.33 -1.86
CA GLY A 171 -1.25 1.10 -1.94
C GLY A 171 -2.30 1.42 -3.02
N VAL A 172 -2.22 0.75 -4.17
CA VAL A 172 -3.22 0.87 -5.23
C VAL A 172 -4.58 0.30 -4.80
N ALA A 173 -4.59 -0.86 -4.16
CA ALA A 173 -5.82 -1.47 -3.65
C ALA A 173 -6.49 -0.61 -2.56
N GLU A 174 -5.71 0.04 -1.69
CA GLU A 174 -6.22 0.97 -0.67
C GLU A 174 -6.87 2.20 -1.32
N LEU A 175 -6.30 2.74 -2.39
CA LEU A 175 -6.92 3.83 -3.16
C LEU A 175 -8.24 3.40 -3.82
N ILE A 176 -8.27 2.22 -4.46
CA ILE A 176 -9.50 1.71 -5.10
C ILE A 176 -10.60 1.51 -4.04
N ALA A 177 -10.24 0.93 -2.89
CA ALA A 177 -11.18 0.66 -1.80
C ALA A 177 -11.57 1.91 -0.98
N SER A 178 -10.87 3.04 -1.12
CA SER A 178 -11.14 4.26 -0.37
C SER A 178 -12.40 5.00 -0.84
N GLY A 179 -12.83 4.77 -2.08
CA GLY A 179 -13.95 5.49 -2.71
C GLY A 179 -13.58 6.87 -3.24
N GLN A 180 -12.29 7.19 -3.36
CA GLN A 180 -11.80 8.46 -3.91
C GLN A 180 -11.67 8.47 -5.44
N LEU A 181 -11.78 7.32 -6.09
CA LEU A 181 -11.79 7.21 -7.55
C LEU A 181 -13.22 7.30 -8.10
N PRO A 182 -13.40 7.71 -9.36
CA PRO A 182 -14.65 7.51 -10.09
C PRO A 182 -15.14 6.06 -9.94
N LYS A 183 -16.44 5.89 -9.66
CA LYS A 183 -17.01 4.58 -9.31
C LYS A 183 -16.84 3.56 -10.44
N ASP A 184 -17.08 3.96 -11.66
CA ASP A 184 -16.88 3.14 -12.87
C ASP A 184 -15.44 2.61 -12.98
N LEU A 185 -14.45 3.49 -12.79
CA LEU A 185 -13.04 3.09 -12.78
C LEU A 185 -12.76 2.11 -11.63
N ALA A 186 -13.22 2.42 -10.41
CA ALA A 186 -13.03 1.53 -9.26
C ALA A 186 -13.66 0.15 -9.47
N ASP A 187 -14.89 0.10 -10.00
CA ASP A 187 -15.65 -1.13 -10.25
C ASP A 187 -14.93 -2.04 -11.26
N THR A 188 -14.36 -1.47 -12.33
CA THR A 188 -13.59 -2.24 -13.33
C THR A 188 -12.34 -2.89 -12.75
N LEU A 189 -11.70 -2.24 -11.77
CA LEU A 189 -10.46 -2.71 -11.16
C LEU A 189 -10.68 -3.63 -9.95
N LEU A 190 -11.85 -3.60 -9.33
CA LEU A 190 -12.11 -4.31 -8.08
C LEU A 190 -11.96 -5.83 -8.20
N SER A 191 -12.33 -6.39 -9.36
CA SER A 191 -12.16 -7.82 -9.66
C SER A 191 -10.70 -8.28 -9.50
N ARG A 192 -9.72 -7.41 -9.75
CA ARG A 192 -8.30 -7.70 -9.57
C ARG A 192 -7.91 -7.80 -8.09
N LEU A 193 -8.52 -7.00 -7.23
CA LEU A 193 -8.29 -7.08 -5.79
C LEU A 193 -8.75 -8.44 -5.25
N GLU A 194 -9.91 -8.94 -5.73
CA GLU A 194 -10.50 -10.23 -5.33
C GLU A 194 -9.63 -11.44 -5.69
N LEU A 195 -8.79 -11.31 -6.72
CA LEU A 195 -7.91 -12.36 -7.21
C LEU A 195 -6.46 -12.25 -6.71
N ASP A 196 -6.13 -11.22 -5.91
CA ASP A 196 -4.75 -11.01 -5.45
C ASP A 196 -4.23 -12.19 -4.61
N ARG A 197 -2.92 -12.44 -4.72
CA ARG A 197 -2.22 -13.44 -3.90
C ARG A 197 -2.22 -13.09 -2.41
N SER A 198 -2.26 -11.81 -2.07
CA SER A 198 -2.32 -11.29 -0.71
C SER A 198 -3.75 -11.33 -0.17
N PRO A 199 -4.00 -12.05 0.95
CA PRO A 199 -5.30 -12.00 1.61
C PRO A 199 -5.65 -10.58 2.10
N ALA A 200 -4.66 -9.77 2.49
CA ALA A 200 -4.92 -8.39 2.92
C ALA A 200 -5.51 -7.52 1.80
N ILE A 201 -5.04 -7.70 0.56
CA ILE A 201 -5.56 -6.98 -0.61
C ILE A 201 -6.97 -7.47 -0.96
N ARG A 202 -7.18 -8.79 -0.97
CA ARG A 202 -8.52 -9.37 -1.18
C ARG A 202 -9.53 -8.89 -0.14
N LEU A 203 -9.10 -8.72 1.12
CA LEU A 203 -9.95 -8.19 2.18
C LEU A 203 -10.37 -6.73 1.93
N LEU A 204 -9.53 -5.90 1.30
CA LEU A 204 -9.89 -4.54 0.91
C LEU A 204 -11.03 -4.56 -0.13
N GLY A 205 -10.92 -5.41 -1.16
CA GLY A 205 -11.99 -5.63 -2.14
C GLY A 205 -13.29 -6.11 -1.49
N LEU A 206 -13.20 -7.10 -0.60
CA LEU A 206 -14.36 -7.64 0.13
C LEU A 206 -15.03 -6.60 1.05
N ARG A 207 -14.25 -5.73 1.70
CA ARG A 207 -14.78 -4.61 2.51
C ARG A 207 -15.57 -3.63 1.66
N TRP A 208 -15.09 -3.32 0.47
CA TRP A 208 -15.79 -2.47 -0.47
C TRP A 208 -17.10 -3.14 -0.94
N ARG A 209 -17.06 -4.42 -1.33
CA ARG A 209 -18.26 -5.19 -1.73
C ARG A 209 -19.33 -5.21 -0.64
N ARG A 210 -18.91 -5.38 0.61
CA ARG A 210 -19.81 -5.28 1.78
C ARG A 210 -20.49 -3.91 1.87
N LYS A 211 -19.77 -2.81 1.65
CA LYS A 211 -20.36 -1.46 1.67
C LYS A 211 -21.43 -1.29 0.58
N GLN A 212 -21.26 -1.98 -0.56
CA GLN A 212 -22.24 -2.00 -1.64
C GLN A 212 -23.36 -3.04 -1.46
N ALA A 213 -23.41 -3.74 -0.32
CA ALA A 213 -24.33 -4.85 -0.08
C ALA A 213 -24.31 -5.95 -1.16
N ASP A 214 -23.13 -6.21 -1.75
CA ASP A 214 -22.95 -7.25 -2.78
C ASP A 214 -22.94 -8.64 -2.14
N ALA A 215 -24.13 -9.21 -1.97
CA ALA A 215 -24.37 -10.51 -1.33
C ALA A 215 -23.60 -11.65 -2.02
N GLU A 216 -23.51 -11.61 -3.35
CA GLU A 216 -22.88 -12.64 -4.17
C GLU A 216 -21.36 -12.63 -3.99
N ALA A 217 -20.73 -11.45 -3.95
CA ALA A 217 -19.31 -11.34 -3.62
C ALA A 217 -19.00 -11.81 -2.18
N LEU A 218 -19.86 -11.52 -1.21
CA LEU A 218 -19.69 -12.03 0.16
C LEU A 218 -19.84 -13.55 0.21
N LEU A 219 -20.82 -14.12 -0.50
CA LEU A 219 -21.02 -15.56 -0.58
C LEU A 219 -19.80 -16.26 -1.19
N ARG A 220 -19.23 -15.73 -2.28
CA ARG A 220 -17.97 -16.24 -2.85
C ARG A 220 -16.83 -16.23 -1.83
N ALA A 221 -16.68 -15.13 -1.08
CA ALA A 221 -15.62 -14.99 -0.08
C ALA A 221 -15.78 -15.93 1.14
N CYS A 222 -16.97 -16.47 1.40
CA CYS A 222 -17.17 -17.54 2.39
C CYS A 222 -16.39 -18.82 2.08
N PHE A 223 -15.89 -18.96 0.83
CA PHE A 223 -15.07 -20.06 0.33
C PHE A 223 -13.65 -19.60 -0.05
N ASP A 224 -13.19 -18.48 0.50
CA ASP A 224 -11.82 -18.04 0.29
C ASP A 224 -10.79 -19.05 0.84
N ARG A 225 -9.65 -19.22 0.17
CA ARG A 225 -8.53 -20.04 0.68
C ARG A 225 -8.01 -19.60 2.05
N ASN A 226 -8.17 -18.33 2.41
CA ASN A 226 -7.71 -17.77 3.67
C ASN A 226 -8.83 -17.74 4.72
N ALA A 227 -8.57 -18.31 5.90
CA ALA A 227 -9.54 -18.44 6.98
C ALA A 227 -10.09 -17.10 7.48
N SER A 228 -9.25 -16.05 7.57
CA SER A 228 -9.68 -14.73 8.03
C SER A 228 -10.68 -14.08 7.07
N LEU A 229 -10.52 -14.29 5.76
CA LEU A 229 -11.50 -13.81 4.76
C LEU A 229 -12.81 -14.58 4.86
N ARG A 230 -12.77 -15.92 4.97
CA ARG A 230 -13.98 -16.72 5.18
C ARG A 230 -14.74 -16.30 6.43
N HIS A 231 -14.04 -16.13 7.54
CA HIS A 231 -14.62 -15.67 8.79
C HIS A 231 -15.25 -14.29 8.64
N TYR A 232 -14.52 -13.33 8.05
CA TYR A 232 -15.04 -11.99 7.78
C TYR A 232 -16.30 -12.04 6.91
N ALA A 233 -16.28 -12.77 5.81
CA ALA A 233 -17.41 -12.93 4.91
C ALA A 233 -18.64 -13.43 5.66
N ARG A 234 -18.54 -14.60 6.32
CA ARG A 234 -19.66 -15.22 7.05
C ARG A 234 -20.20 -14.34 8.17
N ARG A 235 -19.32 -13.61 8.88
CA ARG A 235 -19.71 -12.66 9.93
C ARG A 235 -20.62 -11.56 9.40
N TYR A 236 -20.37 -11.07 8.19
CA TYR A 236 -21.11 -9.96 7.60
C TYR A 236 -22.18 -10.39 6.57
N SER A 237 -22.20 -11.65 6.14
CA SER A 237 -23.18 -12.23 5.23
C SER A 237 -24.63 -12.02 5.68
N ARG A 238 -24.94 -12.24 6.98
CA ARG A 238 -26.30 -12.06 7.50
C ARG A 238 -26.82 -10.62 7.34
N GLY A 239 -25.93 -9.63 7.50
CA GLY A 239 -26.26 -8.22 7.38
C GLY A 239 -26.57 -7.76 5.95
N VAL A 240 -26.28 -8.60 4.95
CA VAL A 240 -26.61 -8.36 3.53
C VAL A 240 -27.60 -9.40 2.98
N GLY A 241 -28.36 -10.06 3.86
CA GLY A 241 -29.41 -11.01 3.48
C GLY A 241 -28.92 -12.42 3.13
N VAL A 242 -27.63 -12.72 3.25
CA VAL A 242 -27.10 -14.07 3.00
C VAL A 242 -27.31 -14.95 4.24
N THR A 243 -28.33 -15.82 4.16
CA THR A 243 -28.56 -16.91 5.11
C THR A 243 -28.34 -18.22 4.36
N THR A 244 -27.27 -18.94 4.70
CA THR A 244 -26.85 -20.11 3.91
C THR A 244 -26.29 -21.19 4.83
N ASP A 245 -26.64 -22.44 4.56
CA ASP A 245 -25.91 -23.58 5.10
C ASP A 245 -24.60 -23.74 4.32
N TYR A 246 -23.53 -23.14 4.87
CA TYR A 246 -22.21 -23.17 4.25
C TYR A 246 -21.64 -24.58 4.12
N ARG A 247 -22.05 -25.53 4.97
CA ARG A 247 -21.61 -26.92 4.87
C ARG A 247 -22.23 -27.57 3.64
N SER A 248 -23.56 -27.51 3.50
CA SER A 248 -24.25 -28.07 2.34
C SER A 248 -23.73 -27.51 1.02
N LEU A 249 -23.55 -26.19 0.95
CA LEU A 249 -23.00 -25.55 -0.26
C LEU A 249 -21.55 -25.96 -0.54
N ALA A 250 -20.73 -26.21 0.50
CA ALA A 250 -19.39 -26.73 0.31
C ALA A 250 -19.39 -28.14 -0.27
N LEU A 251 -20.28 -29.02 0.23
CA LEU A 251 -20.41 -30.39 -0.27
C LEU A 251 -20.91 -30.40 -1.73
N GLU A 252 -21.85 -29.53 -2.07
CA GLU A 252 -22.31 -29.34 -3.46
C GLU A 252 -21.17 -28.92 -4.40
N ARG A 253 -20.32 -27.98 -3.96
CA ARG A 253 -19.13 -27.56 -4.72
C ARG A 253 -18.08 -28.65 -4.85
N LEU A 254 -17.95 -29.54 -3.86
CA LEU A 254 -17.09 -30.72 -4.00
C LEU A 254 -17.65 -31.68 -5.05
N ALA A 255 -18.97 -31.88 -5.05
CA ALA A 255 -19.65 -32.78 -5.98
C ALA A 255 -19.59 -32.29 -7.43
N SER A 256 -19.65 -30.97 -7.67
CA SER A 256 -19.55 -30.39 -9.01
C SER A 256 -18.12 -30.43 -9.61
N MET A 257 -17.10 -30.72 -8.79
CA MET A 257 -15.69 -30.88 -9.20
C MET A 257 -15.08 -29.72 -10.01
N HIS A 258 -15.60 -28.50 -9.90
CA HIS A 258 -14.95 -27.32 -10.50
C HIS A 258 -13.60 -27.06 -9.84
N ARG A 259 -12.50 -27.29 -10.59
CA ARG A 259 -11.11 -27.28 -10.07
C ARG A 259 -10.73 -26.03 -9.28
N THR A 260 -11.29 -24.87 -9.63
CA THR A 260 -11.00 -23.57 -9.00
C THR A 260 -11.65 -23.40 -7.63
N GLU A 261 -12.70 -24.18 -7.33
CA GLU A 261 -13.52 -24.01 -6.12
C GLU A 261 -13.23 -25.04 -5.03
N LEU A 262 -12.61 -26.18 -5.41
CA LEU A 262 -12.36 -27.31 -4.52
C LEU A 262 -11.58 -26.93 -3.26
N VAL A 263 -10.52 -26.13 -3.40
CA VAL A 263 -9.70 -25.71 -2.23
C VAL A 263 -10.54 -24.87 -1.27
N GLY A 264 -11.37 -23.97 -1.79
CA GLY A 264 -12.26 -23.14 -0.98
C GLY A 264 -13.33 -23.96 -0.26
N ALA A 265 -13.94 -24.92 -0.96
CA ALA A 265 -14.91 -25.85 -0.39
C ALA A 265 -14.30 -26.73 0.72
N LEU A 266 -13.14 -27.34 0.46
CA LEU A 266 -12.40 -28.11 1.46
C LEU A 266 -12.03 -27.26 2.69
N ALA A 267 -11.58 -26.03 2.47
CA ALA A 267 -11.24 -25.11 3.55
C ALA A 267 -12.48 -24.71 4.35
N THR A 268 -13.62 -24.49 3.70
CA THR A 268 -14.90 -24.25 4.38
C THR A 268 -15.33 -25.44 5.22
N LEU A 269 -15.24 -26.67 4.69
CA LEU A 269 -15.55 -27.89 5.45
C LEU A 269 -14.60 -28.08 6.64
N SER A 270 -13.36 -27.59 6.57
CA SER A 270 -12.50 -27.61 7.76
C SER A 270 -12.99 -26.72 8.90
N ASP A 271 -13.83 -25.73 8.61
CA ASP A 271 -14.41 -24.83 9.62
C ASP A 271 -15.79 -25.29 10.12
N VAL A 272 -16.63 -25.87 9.24
CA VAL A 272 -18.06 -26.16 9.51
C VAL A 272 -18.51 -27.59 9.21
N GLY A 273 -17.62 -28.42 8.66
CA GLY A 273 -17.91 -29.81 8.33
C GLY A 273 -18.00 -30.70 9.57
N ARG A 274 -18.39 -31.96 9.34
CA ARG A 274 -18.53 -32.99 10.37
C ARG A 274 -17.74 -34.24 10.01
N ALA A 275 -17.53 -35.11 11.00
CA ALA A 275 -16.80 -36.37 10.79
C ALA A 275 -17.40 -37.24 9.67
N GLU A 276 -18.72 -37.20 9.46
CA GLU A 276 -19.42 -37.93 8.38
C GLU A 276 -19.02 -37.46 6.96
N ASP A 277 -18.55 -36.22 6.81
CA ASP A 277 -18.12 -35.65 5.52
C ASP A 277 -16.80 -36.24 5.03
N CYS A 278 -16.04 -36.93 5.90
CA CYS A 278 -14.72 -37.48 5.55
C CYS A 278 -14.77 -38.39 4.32
N LYS A 279 -15.84 -39.18 4.16
CA LYS A 279 -16.02 -40.11 3.03
C LYS A 279 -16.03 -39.39 1.67
N GLN A 280 -16.57 -38.16 1.63
CA GLN A 280 -16.67 -37.37 0.41
C GLN A 280 -15.34 -36.65 0.08
N ILE A 281 -14.50 -36.43 1.09
CA ILE A 281 -13.21 -35.73 0.96
C ILE A 281 -12.06 -36.70 0.65
N GLU A 282 -12.11 -37.94 1.14
CA GLU A 282 -11.07 -38.96 0.97
C GLU A 282 -10.56 -39.13 -0.47
N PRO A 283 -11.42 -39.20 -1.51
CA PRO A 283 -10.96 -39.32 -2.90
C PRO A 283 -10.06 -38.15 -3.35
N LEU A 284 -10.28 -36.95 -2.80
CA LEU A 284 -9.54 -35.74 -3.18
C LEU A 284 -8.09 -35.72 -2.67
N THR A 285 -7.74 -36.63 -1.75
CA THR A 285 -6.35 -36.80 -1.30
C THR A 285 -5.42 -37.33 -2.40
N GLN A 286 -5.98 -37.87 -3.48
CA GLN A 286 -5.28 -38.37 -4.67
C GLN A 286 -5.47 -37.45 -5.89
N HIS A 287 -6.12 -36.30 -5.75
CA HIS A 287 -6.41 -35.38 -6.85
C HIS A 287 -5.13 -34.91 -7.59
N PRO A 288 -5.13 -34.69 -8.92
CA PRO A 288 -3.91 -34.30 -9.67
C PRO A 288 -3.26 -32.98 -9.18
N SER A 289 -4.07 -32.02 -8.74
CA SER A 289 -3.56 -30.77 -8.15
C SER A 289 -3.01 -30.99 -6.74
N ARG A 290 -1.74 -30.66 -6.53
CA ARG A 290 -1.08 -30.71 -5.22
C ARG A 290 -1.83 -29.90 -4.17
N GLN A 291 -2.28 -28.70 -4.52
CA GLN A 291 -2.98 -27.81 -3.59
C GLN A 291 -4.28 -28.44 -3.06
N VAL A 292 -5.03 -29.14 -3.93
CA VAL A 292 -6.26 -29.84 -3.54
C VAL A 292 -5.93 -31.01 -2.61
N ARG A 293 -4.89 -31.81 -2.92
CA ARG A 293 -4.48 -32.93 -2.06
C ARG A 293 -4.08 -32.46 -0.67
N ASP A 294 -3.26 -31.43 -0.60
CA ASP A 294 -2.73 -30.91 0.66
C ASP A 294 -3.86 -30.34 1.53
N GLU A 295 -4.81 -29.60 0.92
CA GLU A 295 -5.99 -29.09 1.63
C GLU A 295 -6.93 -30.23 2.06
N ALA A 296 -7.17 -31.24 1.21
CA ALA A 296 -8.02 -32.38 1.56
C ALA A 296 -7.49 -33.15 2.76
N ARG A 297 -6.18 -33.42 2.80
CA ARG A 297 -5.52 -34.06 3.96
C ARG A 297 -5.65 -33.21 5.22
N ARG A 298 -5.45 -31.90 5.11
CA ARG A 298 -5.63 -30.96 6.24
C ARG A 298 -7.06 -31.02 6.78
N THR A 299 -8.05 -30.92 5.89
CA THR A 299 -9.47 -30.96 6.28
C THR A 299 -9.83 -32.29 6.94
N LEU A 300 -9.39 -33.43 6.40
CA LEU A 300 -9.62 -34.74 7.02
C LEU A 300 -9.01 -34.85 8.42
N ALA A 301 -7.79 -34.34 8.61
CA ALA A 301 -7.14 -34.35 9.91
C ALA A 301 -7.95 -33.57 10.96
N LEU A 302 -8.44 -32.38 10.60
CA LEU A 302 -9.26 -31.55 11.48
C LEU A 302 -10.60 -32.21 11.81
N LEU A 303 -11.33 -32.70 10.80
CA LEU A 303 -12.65 -33.32 11.00
C LEU A 303 -12.59 -34.62 11.83
N ARG A 304 -11.48 -35.37 11.74
CA ARG A 304 -11.26 -36.57 12.55
C ARG A 304 -10.86 -36.24 13.99
N ALA A 305 -10.20 -35.09 14.21
CA ALA A 305 -9.80 -34.61 15.53
C ALA A 305 -10.95 -33.96 16.31
N SER A 306 -11.99 -33.47 15.63
CA SER A 306 -13.19 -32.89 16.26
C SER A 306 -14.20 -33.94 16.80
N ARG A 307 -13.73 -35.16 17.10
CA ARG A 307 -14.53 -36.26 17.67
C ARG A 307 -14.62 -36.16 19.19
#